data_AF-A0A7U2I9V4-F1
#
_entry.id   AF-A0A7U2I9V4-F1
#
_cell.length_a   1.000
_cell.length_b   1.000
_cell.length_c   1.000
_cell.angle_alpha   90.00
_cell.angle_beta   90.00
_cell.angle_gamma   90.00
#
_symmetry.space_group_name_H-M   'P 1'
#
loop_
_entity.id
_entity.type
_entity.pdbx_description
1 polymer ?
#
loop_
_entity_poly.entity_id
_entity_poly.type
_entity_poly.pdbx_seq_one_letter_code
_entity_poly.pdbx_strand_id
1 'polypeptide(L)'
;MDSSSSGVPLSPGSPGEAPPSPASLDSPHTESGPSSDPQIPDPTPSLGSPSPAQSVSKRRSRKRTKPKTPKKPASETQYTIKGIVGERLWLKENQEEVMTSNLIGIVKITFNNAPEQDRQTRKSEIVPPDFRRTSYETSITLSSNTSKATHAKHRDRKDLRLEAHNAFQAICVWDLMKDLNRERIERQLIWNKKEDPSSYISTFDSLDAALRRARFHYDESKRIGQRVFISTINNVGLVAATVSARCKTIVTITTKMGRSIPDVVKSSDHYFDVDIPVWIRDSRKPADRSDLTVEQFEELGVDMWISITELRRSNLSNGPKSRICTTRDYICAKGHDYEWLSCGPIAKSLIMDIVPFDGKVLHKRQTTKIIRSLDSTEPWIWSWNEKRWVLDAALTAIAEFRDMEAHQAREALKRKADGLSHEGEEQPVKRMKLIELTLVRPYMNFSTRRQSVIMAH
;
A
#
# COMPACT_ATOMS: atom_id res chain seq x y z
N MET A 1 1.77 -56.72 30.60
CA MET A 1 1.13 -57.99 30.19
C MET A 1 -0.05 -57.63 29.33
N ASP A 2 0.03 -58.08 28.08
CA ASP A 2 -0.99 -58.31 27.06
C ASP A 2 -1.92 -57.16 26.64
N SER A 3 -1.73 -56.59 25.43
CA SER A 3 -1.97 -57.17 24.09
C SER A 3 -3.46 -57.22 23.76
N SER A 4 -3.99 -56.24 23.02
CA SER A 4 -5.14 -56.44 22.12
C SER A 4 -5.20 -55.34 21.07
N SER A 5 -4.70 -55.67 19.88
CA SER A 5 -4.88 -54.96 18.62
C SER A 5 -6.33 -55.03 18.15
N SER A 6 -6.88 -53.92 17.65
CA SER A 6 -8.08 -53.94 16.79
C SER A 6 -7.74 -53.28 15.46
N GLY A 7 -7.87 -54.08 14.40
CA GLY A 7 -7.57 -53.70 13.02
C GLY A 7 -8.71 -52.91 12.37
N VAL A 8 -8.32 -52.01 11.47
CA VAL A 8 -9.21 -51.26 10.58
C VAL A 8 -9.28 -51.99 9.24
N PRO A 9 -10.46 -52.28 8.70
CA PRO A 9 -10.58 -52.88 7.38
C PRO A 9 -10.47 -51.84 6.26
N LEU A 10 -9.63 -52.16 5.28
CA LEU A 10 -9.55 -51.51 3.97
C LEU A 10 -10.82 -51.84 3.17
N SER A 11 -11.49 -50.81 2.63
CA SER A 11 -12.55 -50.95 1.63
C SER A 11 -12.05 -50.58 0.23
N PRO A 12 -12.63 -51.18 -0.83
CA PRO A 12 -12.03 -51.27 -2.14
C PRO A 12 -12.41 -50.12 -3.07
N GLY A 13 -11.60 -49.97 -4.12
CA GLY A 13 -11.67 -48.89 -5.10
C GLY A 13 -12.96 -48.82 -5.91
N SER A 14 -13.20 -47.62 -6.42
CA SER A 14 -14.18 -47.33 -7.47
C SER A 14 -13.45 -46.92 -8.76
N PRO A 15 -14.03 -47.22 -9.94
CA PRO A 15 -13.34 -47.25 -11.21
C PRO A 15 -13.32 -45.88 -11.89
N GLY A 16 -12.40 -45.75 -12.85
CA GLY A 16 -12.09 -44.50 -13.54
C GLY A 16 -13.22 -43.91 -14.37
N GLU A 17 -13.26 -42.59 -14.38
CA GLU A 17 -13.94 -41.79 -15.39
C GLU A 17 -12.92 -41.19 -16.35
N ALA A 18 -13.23 -41.35 -17.64
CA ALA A 18 -12.45 -40.91 -18.78
C ALA A 18 -12.51 -39.38 -18.95
N PRO A 19 -11.48 -38.76 -19.57
CA PRO A 19 -11.48 -37.33 -19.85
C PRO A 19 -12.37 -37.01 -21.07
N PRO A 20 -13.16 -35.91 -21.05
CA PRO A 20 -13.84 -35.44 -22.25
C PRO A 20 -12.84 -34.81 -23.21
N SER A 21 -12.97 -35.21 -24.48
CA SER A 21 -12.25 -34.65 -25.63
C SER A 21 -12.74 -33.24 -25.98
N PRO A 22 -11.89 -32.39 -26.60
CA PRO A 22 -12.17 -30.99 -26.84
C PRO A 22 -13.10 -30.80 -28.05
N ALA A 23 -14.12 -29.97 -27.88
CA ALA A 23 -14.96 -29.49 -28.96
C ALA A 23 -14.23 -28.37 -29.72
N SER A 24 -14.01 -28.64 -31.00
CA SER A 24 -13.60 -27.72 -32.06
C SER A 24 -14.71 -26.72 -32.37
N LEU A 25 -14.37 -25.42 -32.38
CA LEU A 25 -15.15 -24.39 -33.05
C LEU A 25 -14.20 -23.54 -33.91
N ASP A 26 -14.34 -23.77 -35.21
CA ASP A 26 -13.80 -22.99 -36.30
C ASP A 26 -14.48 -21.63 -36.43
N SER A 27 -13.74 -20.72 -37.09
CA SER A 27 -14.18 -19.58 -37.91
C SER A 27 -13.86 -18.18 -37.33
N PRO A 28 -13.66 -17.16 -38.19
CA PRO A 28 -12.49 -17.03 -39.07
C PRO A 28 -11.83 -15.64 -38.96
N HIS A 29 -10.65 -15.55 -39.56
CA HIS A 29 -9.91 -14.32 -39.83
C HIS A 29 -10.77 -13.24 -40.53
N THR A 30 -10.59 -11.98 -40.12
CA THR A 30 -10.81 -10.83 -41.01
C THR A 30 -9.68 -9.84 -40.80
N GLU A 31 -8.95 -9.56 -41.87
CA GLU A 31 -7.83 -8.64 -41.94
C GLU A 31 -8.29 -7.19 -42.12
N SER A 32 -7.46 -6.29 -41.56
CA SER A 32 -7.03 -5.00 -42.12
C SER A 32 -8.02 -3.82 -42.29
N GLY A 33 -7.64 -2.71 -41.67
CA GLY A 33 -8.05 -1.34 -42.03
C GLY A 33 -7.44 -0.30 -41.08
N PRO A 34 -6.55 0.60 -41.54
CA PRO A 34 -5.90 1.61 -40.70
C PRO A 34 -6.56 2.99 -40.78
N SER A 35 -6.08 3.91 -39.93
CA SER A 35 -6.43 5.35 -39.82
C SER A 35 -7.68 5.63 -38.97
N SER A 36 -7.75 6.63 -38.09
CA SER A 36 -7.09 7.94 -38.10
C SER A 36 -7.16 8.56 -36.69
N ASP A 37 -6.06 9.21 -36.27
CA ASP A 37 -6.01 10.11 -35.11
C ASP A 37 -6.96 11.30 -35.28
N PRO A 38 -7.71 11.70 -34.23
CA PRO A 38 -8.24 13.05 -34.12
C PRO A 38 -7.37 13.88 -33.16
N GLN A 39 -6.80 14.96 -33.72
CA GLN A 39 -6.19 16.06 -33.00
C GLN A 39 -7.18 16.69 -32.00
N ILE A 40 -6.72 16.89 -30.77
CA ILE A 40 -7.41 17.70 -29.76
C ILE A 40 -6.77 19.10 -29.78
N PRO A 41 -7.54 20.19 -30.01
CA PRO A 41 -7.01 21.54 -29.91
C PRO A 41 -7.01 22.04 -28.46
N ASP A 42 -5.95 22.77 -28.11
CA ASP A 42 -5.75 23.53 -26.88
C ASP A 42 -6.84 24.61 -26.65
N PRO A 43 -7.25 24.88 -25.40
CA PRO A 43 -7.96 26.10 -25.05
C PRO A 43 -7.02 27.16 -24.46
N THR A 44 -6.90 28.27 -25.16
CA THR A 44 -6.33 29.55 -24.73
C THR A 44 -7.19 30.22 -23.64
N PRO A 45 -6.61 30.92 -22.65
CA PRO A 45 -7.36 31.51 -21.53
C PRO A 45 -7.88 32.92 -21.83
N SER A 46 -9.14 33.21 -21.47
CA SER A 46 -9.67 34.58 -21.48
C SER A 46 -9.67 35.20 -20.09
N LEU A 47 -8.87 36.26 -19.95
CA LEU A 47 -8.88 37.27 -18.89
C LEU A 47 -10.18 38.08 -18.89
N GLY A 48 -10.65 38.49 -17.70
CA GLY A 48 -11.72 39.47 -17.55
C GLY A 48 -12.14 39.74 -16.09
N SER A 49 -11.38 40.60 -15.41
CA SER A 49 -11.84 41.39 -14.22
C SER A 49 -12.80 42.53 -14.69
N PRO A 50 -13.34 43.46 -13.86
CA PRO A 50 -13.39 43.60 -12.39
C PRO A 50 -14.78 44.03 -11.79
N SER A 51 -14.87 44.01 -10.45
CA SER A 51 -15.55 44.92 -9.46
C SER A 51 -16.56 46.00 -9.91
N PRO A 52 -17.56 46.38 -9.07
CA PRO A 52 -17.26 47.36 -8.01
C PRO A 52 -18.01 47.28 -6.67
N ALA A 53 -17.31 47.86 -5.69
CA ALA A 53 -17.66 48.38 -4.37
C ALA A 53 -19.12 48.74 -4.07
N GLN A 54 -19.52 48.49 -2.81
CA GLN A 54 -20.29 49.45 -2.02
C GLN A 54 -19.83 49.51 -0.56
N SER A 55 -19.83 50.74 -0.07
CA SER A 55 -19.49 51.24 1.26
C SER A 55 -20.60 50.94 2.28
N VAL A 56 -20.32 51.14 3.58
CA VAL A 56 -21.08 52.07 4.47
C VAL A 56 -20.92 51.73 5.97
N SER A 57 -20.56 52.79 6.69
CA SER A 57 -20.82 53.15 8.10
C SER A 57 -20.12 52.46 9.27
N LYS A 58 -19.33 53.30 9.94
CA LYS A 58 -18.95 53.25 11.35
C LYS A 58 -20.19 53.45 12.23
N ARG A 59 -20.33 52.67 13.32
CA ARG A 59 -21.04 53.13 14.52
C ARG A 59 -20.34 52.65 15.79
N ARG A 60 -19.78 53.63 16.51
CA ARG A 60 -19.25 53.51 17.88
C ARG A 60 -20.42 53.47 18.85
N SER A 61 -20.38 52.58 19.84
CA SER A 61 -21.13 52.74 21.09
C SER A 61 -20.29 52.27 22.29
N ARG A 62 -20.33 53.09 23.35
CA ARG A 62 -19.49 53.05 24.54
C ARG A 62 -19.97 52.04 25.60
N LYS A 63 -18.98 51.49 26.31
CA LYS A 63 -18.90 51.02 27.72
C LYS A 63 -20.17 50.98 28.59
N ARG A 64 -20.35 49.85 29.29
CA ARG A 64 -20.71 49.81 30.72
C ARG A 64 -20.13 48.56 31.39
N THR A 65 -19.21 48.76 32.33
CA THR A 65 -18.66 47.78 33.28
C THR A 65 -19.47 47.82 34.57
N LYS A 66 -19.82 46.66 35.14
CA LYS A 66 -20.22 46.47 36.54
C LYS A 66 -19.92 45.02 37.01
N PRO A 67 -19.90 44.74 38.33
CA PRO A 67 -18.78 44.09 39.02
C PRO A 67 -18.89 42.56 39.18
N LYS A 68 -17.74 41.97 39.56
CA LYS A 68 -17.49 40.55 39.83
C LYS A 68 -18.14 40.07 41.13
N THR A 69 -18.69 38.86 41.08
CA THR A 69 -19.01 37.99 42.23
C THR A 69 -18.21 36.67 42.12
N PRO A 70 -17.80 36.03 43.23
CA PRO A 70 -16.80 34.96 43.20
C PRO A 70 -17.39 33.54 43.03
N LYS A 71 -16.65 32.76 42.21
CA LYS A 71 -16.40 31.30 42.17
C LYS A 71 -17.48 30.29 42.61
N LYS A 72 -17.81 29.38 41.68
CA LYS A 72 -17.97 27.93 41.90
C LYS A 72 -17.07 27.16 40.91
N PRO A 73 -16.46 26.02 41.28
CA PRO A 73 -15.72 25.19 40.35
C PRO A 73 -16.68 24.63 39.30
N ALA A 74 -16.36 24.86 38.02
CA ALA A 74 -17.18 24.44 36.90
C ALA A 74 -17.16 22.91 36.78
N SER A 75 -18.30 22.29 37.07
CA SER A 75 -18.65 21.00 36.50
C SER A 75 -18.61 21.11 34.98
N GLU A 76 -17.96 20.15 34.34
CA GLU A 76 -17.84 19.98 32.90
C GLU A 76 -19.23 19.99 32.25
N THR A 77 -19.68 21.17 31.83
CA THR A 77 -21.03 21.36 31.29
C THR A 77 -20.94 21.07 29.80
N GLN A 78 -21.33 19.87 29.40
CA GLN A 78 -21.49 19.51 27.99
C GLN A 78 -22.68 20.31 27.42
N TYR A 79 -22.40 21.43 26.76
CA TYR A 79 -23.41 22.17 26.01
C TYR A 79 -23.68 21.46 24.69
N THR A 80 -24.82 20.75 24.60
CA THR A 80 -25.32 20.24 23.32
C THR A 80 -25.93 21.42 22.55
N ILE A 81 -25.20 21.97 21.58
CA ILE A 81 -25.73 23.03 20.71
C ILE A 81 -26.65 22.37 19.67
N LYS A 82 -27.97 22.54 19.85
CA LYS A 82 -28.96 22.32 18.78
C LYS A 82 -28.90 23.53 17.84
N GLY A 83 -28.66 23.27 16.55
CA GLY A 83 -28.95 24.22 15.47
C GLY A 83 -27.77 25.09 15.03
N ILE A 84 -26.87 24.53 14.21
CA ILE A 84 -26.12 25.30 13.21
C ILE A 84 -26.12 24.47 11.93
N VAL A 85 -27.25 24.47 11.23
CA VAL A 85 -27.37 23.95 9.87
C VAL A 85 -27.62 25.18 8.99
N GLY A 86 -26.61 25.64 8.25
CA GLY A 86 -26.82 26.66 7.20
C GLY A 86 -25.69 27.66 6.97
N GLU A 87 -24.93 28.06 7.97
CA GLU A 87 -23.81 29.00 7.74
C GLU A 87 -22.49 28.26 7.58
N ARG A 88 -21.89 28.34 6.37
CA ARG A 88 -20.47 28.02 6.13
C ARG A 88 -19.60 29.04 6.85
N LEU A 89 -19.55 28.97 8.17
CA LEU A 89 -18.58 29.71 8.96
C LEU A 89 -17.22 29.05 8.76
N TRP A 90 -16.39 29.64 7.89
CA TRP A 90 -14.97 29.34 7.80
C TRP A 90 -14.36 29.42 9.21
N LEU A 91 -13.54 28.43 9.56
CA LEU A 91 -12.87 28.44 10.86
C LEU A 91 -11.92 29.64 10.93
N LYS A 92 -11.85 30.26 12.10
CA LYS A 92 -10.90 31.36 12.35
C LYS A 92 -9.48 30.78 12.37
N GLU A 93 -8.48 31.60 12.07
CA GLU A 93 -7.06 31.20 12.04
C GLU A 93 -6.57 30.55 13.35
N ASN A 94 -7.22 30.84 14.48
CA ASN A 94 -6.90 30.27 15.78
C ASN A 94 -7.71 28.99 16.11
N GLN A 95 -8.34 28.34 15.13
CA GLN A 95 -9.15 27.14 15.36
C GLN A 95 -8.57 25.93 14.65
N GLU A 96 -8.55 24.81 15.36
CA GLU A 96 -8.18 23.49 14.84
C GLU A 96 -9.42 22.59 14.85
N GLU A 97 -9.61 21.81 13.79
CA GLU A 97 -10.72 20.88 13.63
C GLU A 97 -10.17 19.46 13.52
N VAL A 98 -10.61 18.59 14.42
CA VAL A 98 -10.32 17.16 14.40
C VAL A 98 -11.63 16.41 14.20
N MET A 99 -11.65 15.49 13.25
CA MET A 99 -12.78 14.61 12.99
C MET A 99 -12.37 13.18 13.24
N THR A 100 -13.21 12.43 13.93
CA THR A 100 -13.02 11.01 14.19
C THR A 100 -14.31 10.27 13.89
N SER A 101 -14.26 9.30 12.98
CA SER A 101 -15.41 8.50 12.59
C SER A 101 -15.23 7.05 13.03
N ASN A 102 -16.28 6.46 13.59
CA ASN A 102 -16.29 5.06 14.00
C ASN A 102 -17.60 4.41 13.55
N LEU A 103 -17.51 3.16 13.09
CA LEU A 103 -18.68 2.32 12.90
C LEU A 103 -19.25 1.96 14.29
N ILE A 104 -20.57 2.01 14.43
CA ILE A 104 -21.28 1.75 15.67
C ILE A 104 -22.50 0.85 15.42
N GLY A 105 -22.94 0.16 16.47
CA GLY A 105 -24.08 -0.76 16.40
C GLY A 105 -23.73 -2.04 15.64
N ILE A 106 -24.75 -2.66 15.05
CA ILE A 106 -24.60 -3.90 14.29
C ILE A 106 -23.99 -3.56 12.92
N VAL A 107 -22.81 -4.10 12.64
CA VAL A 107 -22.18 -4.05 11.32
C VAL A 107 -22.49 -5.35 10.59
N LYS A 108 -23.03 -5.24 9.38
CA LYS A 108 -23.40 -6.39 8.54
C LYS A 108 -22.57 -6.40 7.27
N ILE A 109 -22.13 -7.57 6.86
CA ILE A 109 -21.49 -7.79 5.56
C ILE A 109 -22.44 -8.60 4.71
N THR A 110 -22.92 -8.01 3.62
CA THR A 110 -23.97 -8.57 2.75
C THR A 110 -23.41 -8.94 1.38
N PHE A 111 -23.98 -9.96 0.73
CA PHE A 111 -23.49 -10.50 -0.56
C PHE A 111 -24.57 -10.59 -1.65
N ASN A 112 -25.84 -10.38 -1.28
CA ASN A 112 -26.99 -10.76 -2.09
C ASN A 112 -27.94 -9.61 -2.38
N ASN A 113 -27.70 -8.40 -1.87
CA ASN A 113 -28.56 -7.27 -2.20
C ASN A 113 -28.30 -6.83 -3.65
N ALA A 114 -29.26 -6.09 -4.20
CA ALA A 114 -29.20 -5.62 -5.58
C ALA A 114 -27.87 -4.91 -5.95
N PRO A 115 -27.26 -4.07 -5.08
CA PRO A 115 -25.97 -3.45 -5.38
C PRO A 115 -24.80 -4.44 -5.51
N GLU A 116 -24.76 -5.51 -4.70
CA GLU A 116 -23.71 -6.53 -4.85
C GLU A 116 -23.91 -7.37 -6.11
N GLN A 117 -25.16 -7.71 -6.43
CA GLN A 117 -25.48 -8.46 -7.65
C GLN A 117 -25.09 -7.68 -8.91
N ASP A 118 -25.46 -6.40 -9.00
CA ASP A 118 -25.07 -5.53 -10.12
C ASP A 118 -23.54 -5.47 -10.26
N ARG A 119 -22.80 -5.21 -9.17
CA ARG A 119 -21.34 -5.20 -9.20
C ARG A 119 -20.75 -6.54 -9.60
N GLN A 120 -21.34 -7.65 -9.14
CA GLN A 120 -20.90 -8.98 -9.50
C GLN A 120 -21.10 -9.27 -10.99
N THR A 121 -22.18 -8.80 -11.61
CA THR A 121 -22.40 -8.93 -13.06
C THR A 121 -21.39 -8.14 -13.88
N ARG A 122 -20.97 -6.97 -13.38
CA ARG A 122 -19.97 -6.09 -14.02
C ARG A 122 -18.56 -6.33 -13.49
N LYS A 123 -18.29 -7.49 -12.88
CA LYS A 123 -17.01 -7.79 -12.23
C LYS A 123 -15.82 -7.59 -13.16
N SER A 124 -15.92 -7.98 -14.43
CA SER A 124 -14.84 -7.83 -15.42
C SER A 124 -14.54 -6.38 -15.80
N GLU A 125 -15.46 -5.45 -15.55
CA GLU A 125 -15.27 -4.02 -15.78
C GLU A 125 -14.65 -3.32 -14.55
N ILE A 126 -14.95 -3.84 -13.35
CA ILE A 126 -14.56 -3.21 -12.08
C ILE A 126 -13.26 -3.80 -11.56
N VAL A 127 -13.20 -5.13 -11.42
CA VAL A 127 -12.04 -5.83 -10.87
C VAL A 127 -11.03 -6.05 -12.00
N PRO A 128 -9.78 -5.58 -11.85
CA PRO A 128 -8.75 -5.81 -12.86
C PRO A 128 -8.49 -7.31 -13.08
N PRO A 129 -7.80 -7.75 -14.15
CA PRO A 129 -7.47 -9.16 -14.31
C PRO A 129 -6.50 -9.69 -13.24
N ASP A 130 -5.64 -8.82 -12.71
CA ASP A 130 -4.76 -9.08 -11.59
C ASP A 130 -4.46 -7.78 -10.84
N PHE A 131 -4.01 -7.88 -9.59
CA PHE A 131 -3.49 -6.73 -8.88
C PHE A 131 -1.98 -6.66 -9.01
N ARG A 132 -1.43 -5.44 -9.07
CA ARG A 132 0.00 -5.18 -9.12
C ARG A 132 0.44 -4.42 -7.89
N ARG A 133 1.54 -4.82 -7.28
CA ARG A 133 2.08 -4.13 -6.10
C ARG A 133 3.55 -3.81 -6.28
N THR A 134 3.87 -2.54 -6.18
CA THR A 134 5.25 -2.06 -6.07
C THR A 134 5.72 -2.18 -4.63
N SER A 135 6.88 -2.80 -4.43
CA SER A 135 7.50 -2.97 -3.11
C SER A 135 9.00 -2.66 -3.16
N TYR A 136 9.56 -2.31 -2.01
CA TYR A 136 10.95 -1.94 -1.83
C TYR A 136 11.38 -2.21 -0.38
N GLU A 137 12.69 -2.20 -0.12
CA GLU A 137 13.34 -2.68 1.11
C GLU A 137 12.84 -2.08 2.42
N THR A 138 12.47 -0.79 2.43
CA THR A 138 12.11 0.00 3.62
C THR A 138 10.64 0.42 3.60
N SER A 139 9.83 -0.32 2.84
CA SER A 139 8.38 -0.16 2.83
C SER A 139 7.80 -0.39 4.23
N ILE A 140 6.71 0.32 4.54
CA ILE A 140 5.91 0.12 5.75
C ILE A 140 5.01 -1.13 5.68
N THR A 141 5.16 -1.93 4.64
CA THR A 141 4.58 -3.25 4.52
C THR A 141 5.71 -4.27 4.50
N LEU A 142 5.67 -5.21 5.43
CA LEU A 142 6.60 -6.33 5.47
C LEU A 142 6.38 -7.22 4.24
N SER A 143 7.45 -7.73 3.64
CA SER A 143 7.35 -8.59 2.47
C SER A 143 8.26 -9.81 2.59
N SER A 144 7.81 -10.96 2.09
CA SER A 144 8.64 -12.19 2.06
C SER A 144 9.81 -12.09 1.08
N ASN A 145 9.71 -11.14 0.15
CA ASN A 145 10.65 -10.92 -0.95
C ASN A 145 11.61 -9.76 -0.68
N THR A 146 11.63 -9.28 0.57
CA THR A 146 12.67 -8.38 1.08
C THR A 146 13.45 -9.08 2.19
N SER A 147 14.70 -8.66 2.39
CA SER A 147 15.49 -9.19 3.50
C SER A 147 14.88 -8.77 4.84
N LYS A 148 14.81 -9.69 5.80
CA LYS A 148 14.32 -9.40 7.16
C LYS A 148 15.10 -8.27 7.83
N ALA A 149 16.38 -8.11 7.49
CA ALA A 149 17.23 -7.05 8.04
C ALA A 149 16.81 -5.64 7.59
N THR A 150 16.10 -5.52 6.46
CA THR A 150 15.68 -4.22 5.91
C THR A 150 14.24 -3.87 6.28
N HIS A 151 13.48 -4.81 6.82
CA HIS A 151 12.09 -4.60 7.23
C HIS A 151 11.97 -3.39 8.16
N ALA A 152 11.01 -2.51 7.87
CA ALA A 152 10.68 -1.40 8.75
C ALA A 152 10.20 -1.96 10.10
N LYS A 153 10.88 -1.56 11.18
CA LYS A 153 10.50 -1.95 12.55
C LYS A 153 9.32 -1.09 13.01
N HIS A 154 8.29 -1.72 13.56
CA HIS A 154 7.24 -0.98 14.26
C HIS A 154 7.87 -0.26 15.47
N ARG A 155 7.45 0.99 15.70
CA ARG A 155 7.95 1.81 16.82
C ARG A 155 7.65 1.14 18.17
N ASP A 156 6.39 0.74 18.35
CA ASP A 156 5.89 0.14 19.58
C ASP A 156 6.02 -1.40 19.64
N ARG A 157 5.82 -2.10 18.51
CA ARG A 157 5.91 -3.58 18.42
C ARG A 157 7.17 -4.07 17.69
N LYS A 158 8.33 -3.92 18.32
CA LYS A 158 9.62 -4.30 17.71
C LYS A 158 9.74 -5.81 17.38
N ASP A 159 8.90 -6.63 18.00
CA ASP A 159 8.77 -8.07 17.80
C ASP A 159 7.95 -8.45 16.57
N LEU A 160 7.21 -7.50 15.97
CA LEU A 160 6.38 -7.76 14.81
C LEU A 160 7.23 -8.30 13.65
N ARG A 161 6.87 -9.51 13.19
CA ARG A 161 7.52 -10.21 12.09
C ARG A 161 6.47 -10.59 11.06
N LEU A 162 6.91 -10.68 9.81
CA LEU A 162 6.11 -11.26 8.74
C LEU A 162 5.81 -12.72 9.08
N GLU A 163 4.53 -13.08 9.07
CA GLU A 163 4.10 -14.46 9.25
C GLU A 163 4.48 -15.33 8.04
N ALA A 164 4.75 -16.61 8.29
CA ALA A 164 5.37 -17.49 7.30
C ALA A 164 4.55 -17.67 6.01
N HIS A 165 3.22 -17.61 6.10
CA HIS A 165 2.30 -17.80 4.98
C HIS A 165 1.97 -16.49 4.24
N ASN A 166 2.38 -15.34 4.78
CA ASN A 166 2.12 -14.04 4.20
C ASN A 166 3.23 -13.63 3.22
N ALA A 167 2.83 -13.16 2.04
CA ALA A 167 3.73 -12.48 1.12
C ALA A 167 3.87 -11.01 1.47
N PHE A 168 2.77 -10.38 1.91
CA PHE A 168 2.74 -9.02 2.38
C PHE A 168 1.94 -8.90 3.67
N GLN A 169 2.43 -8.10 4.60
CA GLN A 169 1.76 -7.82 5.86
C GLN A 169 1.96 -6.36 6.25
N ALA A 170 0.85 -5.65 6.49
CA ALA A 170 0.91 -4.30 7.01
C ALA A 170 1.54 -4.30 8.41
N ILE A 171 2.21 -3.20 8.77
CA ILE A 171 2.80 -3.07 10.11
C ILE A 171 1.71 -2.97 11.18
N CYS A 172 0.57 -2.34 10.86
CA CYS A 172 -0.58 -2.35 11.75
C CYS A 172 -1.47 -3.56 11.44
N VAL A 173 -2.04 -4.19 12.47
CA VAL A 173 -3.06 -5.22 12.31
C VAL A 173 -4.35 -4.54 11.91
N TRP A 174 -5.02 -5.06 10.88
CA TRP A 174 -6.30 -4.54 10.44
C TRP A 174 -7.40 -4.93 11.41
N ASP A 175 -8.28 -3.96 11.70
CA ASP A 175 -9.47 -4.12 12.53
C ASP A 175 -10.63 -3.41 11.81
N LEU A 176 -11.70 -4.15 11.50
CA LEU A 176 -12.81 -3.63 10.70
C LEU A 176 -13.41 -2.36 11.34
N MET A 177 -13.65 -2.40 12.65
CA MET A 177 -14.33 -1.33 13.38
C MET A 177 -13.46 -0.08 13.49
N LYS A 178 -12.15 -0.26 13.64
CA LYS A 178 -11.17 0.84 13.81
C LYS A 178 -10.65 1.40 12.51
N ASP A 179 -10.54 0.60 11.45
CA ASP A 179 -9.84 0.99 10.23
C ASP A 179 -10.79 1.30 9.07
N LEU A 180 -11.97 0.69 9.01
CA LEU A 180 -12.94 0.91 7.93
C LEU A 180 -13.71 2.22 8.15
N ASN A 181 -12.98 3.31 8.18
CA ASN A 181 -13.49 4.68 8.24
C ASN A 181 -12.70 5.59 7.32
N ARG A 182 -13.28 6.76 7.09
CA ARG A 182 -12.75 7.77 6.19
C ARG A 182 -11.33 8.21 6.58
N GLU A 183 -11.09 8.50 7.85
CA GLU A 183 -9.83 9.05 8.34
C GLU A 183 -8.67 8.10 8.11
N ARG A 184 -8.86 6.80 8.39
CA ARG A 184 -7.84 5.76 8.25
C ARG A 184 -7.56 5.44 6.77
N ILE A 185 -8.59 5.44 5.92
CA ILE A 185 -8.41 5.29 4.47
C ILE A 185 -7.67 6.50 3.89
N GLU A 186 -8.06 7.74 4.23
CA GLU A 186 -7.37 8.95 3.78
C GLU A 186 -5.92 9.00 4.28
N ARG A 187 -5.65 8.55 5.50
CA ARG A 187 -4.30 8.42 6.06
C ARG A 187 -3.42 7.53 5.19
N GLN A 188 -3.95 6.41 4.68
CA GLN A 188 -3.19 5.52 3.79
C GLN A 188 -2.78 6.20 2.49
N LEU A 189 -3.67 7.01 1.91
CA LEU A 189 -3.47 7.60 0.59
C LEU A 189 -2.62 8.87 0.62
N ILE A 190 -2.54 9.53 1.77
CA ILE A 190 -1.69 10.72 1.97
C ILE A 190 -0.30 10.29 2.46
N TRP A 191 0.70 10.24 1.56
CA TRP A 191 2.05 9.74 1.89
C TRP A 191 2.78 10.43 3.05
N ASN A 192 2.49 11.69 3.31
CA ASN A 192 3.19 12.45 4.34
C ASN A 192 2.59 12.28 5.75
N LYS A 193 1.47 11.56 5.91
CA LYS A 193 0.90 11.24 7.22
C LYS A 193 1.57 9.99 7.81
N LYS A 194 2.67 10.22 8.53
CA LYS A 194 3.46 9.17 9.20
C LYS A 194 2.99 8.84 10.62
N GLU A 195 2.05 9.61 11.14
CA GLU A 195 1.38 9.33 12.41
C GLU A 195 0.50 8.10 12.22
N ASP A 196 0.68 7.11 13.11
CA ASP A 196 0.08 5.78 13.15
C ASP A 196 0.31 4.90 11.92
N PRO A 197 0.89 3.69 12.03
CA PRO A 197 1.07 2.81 10.88
C PRO A 197 -0.26 2.44 10.22
N SER A 198 -0.24 2.27 8.89
CA SER A 198 -1.39 1.75 8.16
C SER A 198 -1.60 0.28 8.42
N SER A 199 -2.86 -0.13 8.43
CA SER A 199 -3.28 -1.53 8.30
C SER A 199 -3.59 -1.94 6.87
N TYR A 200 -3.56 -0.98 5.93
CA TYR A 200 -3.82 -1.23 4.51
C TYR A 200 -2.55 -1.58 3.73
N ILE A 201 -2.73 -2.42 2.70
CA ILE A 201 -1.70 -2.76 1.72
C ILE A 201 -2.16 -2.26 0.35
N SER A 202 -1.53 -1.19 -0.16
CA SER A 202 -1.83 -0.65 -1.49
C SER A 202 -1.43 -1.59 -2.62
N THR A 203 -2.29 -1.70 -3.61
CA THR A 203 -2.09 -2.40 -4.88
C THR A 203 -2.69 -1.56 -6.01
N PHE A 204 -2.43 -1.93 -7.25
CA PHE A 204 -2.79 -1.17 -8.44
C PHE A 204 -3.50 -2.07 -9.45
N ASP A 205 -4.40 -1.48 -10.21
CA ASP A 205 -5.20 -2.16 -11.23
C ASP A 205 -4.44 -2.46 -12.54
N SER A 206 -3.25 -1.88 -12.70
CA SER A 206 -2.50 -1.92 -13.94
C SER A 206 -0.99 -1.93 -13.70
N LEU A 207 -0.27 -2.56 -14.64
CA LEU A 207 1.18 -2.59 -14.60
C LEU A 207 1.78 -1.18 -14.72
N ASP A 208 1.18 -0.31 -15.53
CA ASP A 208 1.68 1.05 -15.73
C ASP A 208 1.59 1.88 -14.46
N ALA A 209 0.50 1.77 -13.70
CA ALA A 209 0.39 2.41 -12.39
C ALA A 209 1.46 1.91 -11.42
N ALA A 210 1.67 0.60 -11.34
CA ALA A 210 2.72 0.01 -10.52
C ALA A 210 4.13 0.47 -10.97
N LEU A 211 4.38 0.56 -12.27
CA LEU A 211 5.68 1.00 -12.80
C LEU A 211 5.93 2.48 -12.56
N ARG A 212 4.92 3.36 -12.72
CA ARG A 212 5.02 4.77 -12.31
C ARG A 212 5.38 4.87 -10.83
N ARG A 213 4.76 4.03 -9.99
CA ARG A 213 5.07 3.97 -8.57
C ARG A 213 6.49 3.47 -8.29
N ALA A 214 6.97 2.49 -9.05
CA ALA A 214 8.33 1.97 -8.93
C ALA A 214 9.37 3.04 -9.25
N ARG A 215 9.19 3.77 -10.36
CA ARG A 215 10.02 4.93 -10.74
C ARG A 215 10.01 6.01 -9.66
N PHE A 216 8.84 6.42 -9.18
CA PHE A 216 8.75 7.40 -8.10
C PHE A 216 9.56 6.98 -6.86
N HIS A 217 9.46 5.71 -6.43
CA HIS A 217 10.20 5.22 -5.28
C HIS A 217 11.71 5.19 -5.50
N TYR A 218 12.13 4.95 -6.72
CA TYR A 218 13.53 4.83 -7.10
C TYR A 218 14.18 6.21 -7.34
N ASP A 219 13.49 7.13 -8.02
CA ASP A 219 14.07 8.39 -8.51
C ASP A 219 13.71 9.61 -7.64
N GLU A 220 12.49 9.65 -7.09
CA GLU A 220 11.89 10.90 -6.57
C GLU A 220 11.61 10.88 -5.07
N SER A 221 11.59 9.70 -4.45
CA SER A 221 11.27 9.54 -3.05
C SER A 221 12.40 10.06 -2.14
N LYS A 222 12.03 10.77 -1.06
CA LYS A 222 12.98 11.15 0.02
C LYS A 222 13.72 9.96 0.63
N ARG A 223 13.10 8.78 0.55
CA ARG A 223 13.71 7.49 0.87
C ARG A 223 13.80 6.73 -0.45
N ILE A 224 14.92 6.91 -1.15
CA ILE A 224 15.18 6.21 -2.41
C ILE A 224 15.14 4.71 -2.11
N GLY A 225 14.15 4.03 -2.70
CA GLY A 225 14.09 2.57 -2.69
C GLY A 225 14.99 2.06 -3.80
N GLN A 226 16.13 1.47 -3.47
CA GLN A 226 17.07 0.96 -4.46
C GLN A 226 16.64 -0.45 -4.92
N ARG A 227 16.04 -1.24 -4.03
CA ARG A 227 15.69 -2.65 -4.26
C ARG A 227 14.20 -2.79 -4.55
N VAL A 228 13.78 -2.23 -5.68
CA VAL A 228 12.38 -2.20 -6.08
C VAL A 228 12.00 -3.45 -6.87
N PHE A 229 10.80 -3.95 -6.65
CA PHE A 229 10.19 -4.99 -7.47
C PHE A 229 8.68 -4.77 -7.57
N ILE A 230 8.07 -5.41 -8.57
CA ILE A 230 6.62 -5.44 -8.75
C ILE A 230 6.16 -6.88 -8.60
N SER A 231 5.17 -7.09 -7.73
CA SER A 231 4.48 -8.37 -7.58
C SER A 231 3.14 -8.35 -8.29
N THR A 232 2.79 -9.48 -8.88
CA THR A 232 1.49 -9.75 -9.48
C THR A 232 0.70 -10.64 -8.53
N ILE A 233 -0.51 -10.21 -8.21
CA ILE A 233 -1.35 -10.83 -7.18
C ILE A 233 -2.66 -11.29 -7.81
N ASN A 234 -3.01 -12.54 -7.56
CA ASN A 234 -4.22 -13.18 -8.04
C ASN A 234 -5.45 -12.66 -7.28
N ASN A 235 -6.47 -12.29 -8.04
CA ASN A 235 -7.76 -11.83 -7.53
C ASN A 235 -8.94 -12.74 -7.93
N VAL A 236 -8.64 -13.92 -8.49
CA VAL A 236 -9.63 -14.98 -8.72
C VAL A 236 -10.37 -15.28 -7.42
N GLY A 237 -11.68 -15.44 -7.54
CA GLY A 237 -12.56 -15.71 -6.40
C GLY A 237 -12.99 -14.47 -5.62
N LEU A 238 -12.65 -13.23 -6.02
CA LEU A 238 -13.29 -12.06 -5.40
C LEU A 238 -14.78 -11.99 -5.73
N VAL A 239 -15.61 -11.75 -4.72
CA VAL A 239 -17.06 -11.59 -4.80
C VAL A 239 -17.44 -10.24 -4.23
N ALA A 240 -18.37 -9.54 -4.90
CA ALA A 240 -18.87 -8.25 -4.42
C ALA A 240 -19.60 -8.42 -3.08
N ALA A 241 -19.31 -7.55 -2.12
CA ALA A 241 -19.97 -7.50 -0.82
C ALA A 241 -20.10 -6.05 -0.33
N THR A 242 -21.04 -5.78 0.56
CA THR A 242 -21.23 -4.44 1.14
C THR A 242 -21.18 -4.51 2.65
N VAL A 243 -20.36 -3.65 3.25
CA VAL A 243 -20.34 -3.44 4.71
C VAL A 243 -21.32 -2.33 5.03
N SER A 244 -22.45 -2.70 5.64
CA SER A 244 -23.49 -1.78 6.06
C SER A 244 -23.43 -1.58 7.58
N ALA A 245 -23.40 -0.31 8.00
CA ALA A 245 -23.28 0.06 9.41
C ALA A 245 -23.85 1.46 9.67
N ARG A 246 -24.09 1.77 10.94
CA ARG A 246 -24.27 3.16 11.37
C ARG A 246 -22.91 3.75 11.72
N CYS A 247 -22.59 4.93 11.21
CA CYS A 247 -21.36 5.64 11.49
C CYS A 247 -21.62 6.80 12.47
N LYS A 248 -20.78 6.92 13.49
CA LYS A 248 -20.69 8.08 14.38
C LYS A 248 -19.44 8.88 14.05
N THR A 249 -19.62 10.13 13.64
CA THR A 249 -18.51 11.08 13.47
C THR A 249 -18.56 12.15 14.55
N ILE A 250 -17.46 12.29 15.29
CA ILE A 250 -17.26 13.34 16.29
C ILE A 250 -16.42 14.43 15.64
N VAL A 251 -16.96 15.64 15.60
CA VAL A 251 -16.25 16.84 15.13
C VAL A 251 -15.87 17.67 16.35
N THR A 252 -14.57 17.81 16.59
CA THR A 252 -13.99 18.57 17.70
C THR A 252 -13.29 19.81 17.16
N ILE A 253 -13.75 20.99 17.58
CA ILE A 253 -13.17 22.29 17.26
C ILE A 253 -12.46 22.80 18.50
N THR A 254 -11.14 22.94 18.42
CA THR A 254 -10.28 23.54 19.45
C THR A 254 -9.97 24.97 19.06
N THR A 255 -10.43 25.94 19.85
CA THR A 255 -10.12 27.36 19.65
C THR A 255 -8.95 27.75 20.55
N LYS A 256 -7.81 28.06 19.94
CA LYS A 256 -6.59 28.50 20.61
C LYS A 256 -6.76 29.92 21.13
N MET A 257 -6.70 30.08 22.46
CA MET A 257 -6.97 31.36 23.12
C MET A 257 -5.69 32.16 23.45
N GLY A 258 -4.51 31.59 23.19
CA GLY A 258 -3.20 32.20 23.44
C GLY A 258 -2.47 31.62 24.65
N ARG A 259 -1.23 32.06 24.91
CA ARG A 259 -0.28 31.42 25.86
C ARG A 259 -0.74 31.33 27.33
N SER A 260 -1.77 32.07 27.73
CA SER A 260 -2.20 32.18 29.13
C SER A 260 -3.67 31.87 29.36
N ILE A 261 -4.41 31.50 28.31
CA ILE A 261 -5.83 31.16 28.40
C ILE A 261 -5.98 29.73 27.90
N PRO A 262 -6.60 28.83 28.67
CA PRO A 262 -6.87 27.47 28.21
C PRO A 262 -7.65 27.48 26.88
N ASP A 263 -7.29 26.56 26.00
CA ASP A 263 -8.00 26.39 24.73
C ASP A 263 -9.46 26.00 24.99
N VAL A 264 -10.35 26.50 24.14
CA VAL A 264 -11.78 26.19 24.23
C VAL A 264 -12.09 25.07 23.25
N VAL A 265 -12.46 23.91 23.79
CA VAL A 265 -12.81 22.72 23.01
C VAL A 265 -14.33 22.61 22.91
N LYS A 266 -14.84 22.41 21.70
CA LYS A 266 -16.26 22.14 21.43
C LYS A 266 -16.38 20.91 20.55
N SER A 267 -17.22 19.96 20.93
CA SER A 267 -17.45 18.74 20.16
C SER A 267 -18.92 18.60 19.76
N SER A 268 -19.16 17.99 18.60
CA SER A 268 -20.51 17.66 18.12
C SER A 268 -20.52 16.28 17.50
N ASP A 269 -21.57 15.51 17.81
CA ASP A 269 -21.76 14.15 17.33
C ASP A 269 -22.70 14.14 16.12
N HIS A 270 -22.30 13.43 15.07
CA HIS A 270 -23.06 13.26 13.83
C HIS A 270 -23.26 11.77 13.57
N TYR A 271 -24.45 11.40 13.12
CA TYR A 271 -24.83 10.01 12.89
C TYR A 271 -25.44 9.86 11.50
N PHE A 272 -24.99 8.86 10.76
CA PHE A 272 -25.49 8.55 9.42
C PHE A 272 -25.20 7.08 9.10
N ASP A 273 -25.97 6.49 8.21
CA ASP A 273 -25.75 5.13 7.76
C ASP A 273 -24.73 5.12 6.61
N VAL A 274 -23.92 4.07 6.56
CA VAL A 274 -22.89 3.85 5.54
C VAL A 274 -23.01 2.46 4.95
N ASP A 275 -22.77 2.38 3.65
CA ASP A 275 -22.75 1.20 2.80
C ASP A 275 -21.44 1.26 2.02
N ILE A 276 -20.45 0.51 2.51
CA ILE A 276 -19.09 0.55 1.99
C ILE A 276 -18.91 -0.61 1.02
N PRO A 277 -18.71 -0.35 -0.29
CA PRO A 277 -18.49 -1.40 -1.27
C PRO A 277 -17.13 -2.04 -1.04
N VAL A 278 -17.12 -3.36 -0.88
CA VAL A 278 -15.91 -4.16 -0.73
C VAL A 278 -15.95 -5.38 -1.65
N TRP A 279 -14.82 -6.06 -1.76
CA TRP A 279 -14.68 -7.35 -2.43
C TRP A 279 -14.07 -8.34 -1.46
N ILE A 280 -14.69 -9.50 -1.30
CA ILE A 280 -14.27 -10.54 -0.36
C ILE A 280 -14.00 -11.82 -1.14
N ARG A 281 -12.97 -12.57 -0.75
CA ARG A 281 -12.68 -13.85 -1.39
C ARG A 281 -13.79 -14.86 -1.11
N ASP A 282 -14.19 -15.61 -2.13
CA ASP A 282 -15.32 -16.56 -2.07
C ASP A 282 -15.17 -17.60 -0.94
N SER A 283 -13.94 -18.01 -0.63
CA SER A 283 -13.63 -18.90 0.50
C SER A 283 -13.94 -18.30 1.89
N ARG A 284 -14.20 -16.99 1.96
CA ARG A 284 -14.58 -16.25 3.18
C ARG A 284 -16.06 -15.83 3.17
N LYS A 285 -16.82 -16.32 2.18
CA LYS A 285 -18.27 -16.13 2.08
C LYS A 285 -18.98 -17.42 2.52
N PRO A 286 -20.08 -17.35 3.29
CA PRO A 286 -20.92 -18.51 3.56
C PRO A 286 -21.38 -19.21 2.26
N ALA A 287 -21.56 -20.53 2.32
CA ALA A 287 -21.99 -21.30 1.15
C ALA A 287 -23.39 -20.88 0.66
N ASP A 288 -24.29 -20.58 1.59
CA ASP A 288 -25.63 -20.04 1.36
C ASP A 288 -25.65 -18.53 1.06
N ARG A 289 -24.48 -17.87 1.13
CA ARG A 289 -24.29 -16.43 0.95
C ARG A 289 -25.08 -15.59 1.97
N SER A 290 -25.33 -16.14 3.17
CA SER A 290 -25.93 -15.37 4.26
C SER A 290 -25.07 -14.15 4.63
N ASP A 291 -25.71 -13.17 5.27
CA ASP A 291 -24.98 -12.05 5.88
C ASP A 291 -24.00 -12.56 6.94
N LEU A 292 -22.87 -11.87 7.07
CA LEU A 292 -21.88 -12.09 8.14
C LEU A 292 -21.89 -10.95 9.14
N THR A 293 -21.70 -11.28 10.42
CA THR A 293 -21.25 -10.32 11.45
C THR A 293 -19.73 -10.10 11.33
N VAL A 294 -19.21 -9.11 12.05
CA VAL A 294 -17.77 -8.82 12.09
C VAL A 294 -17.00 -10.01 12.67
N GLU A 295 -17.50 -10.59 13.75
CA GLU A 295 -16.86 -11.70 14.45
C GLU A 295 -16.78 -12.94 13.56
N GLN A 296 -17.88 -13.28 12.87
CA GLN A 296 -17.90 -14.39 11.92
C GLN A 296 -16.91 -14.17 10.76
N PHE A 297 -16.80 -12.93 10.27
CA PHE A 297 -15.86 -12.60 9.21
C PHE A 297 -14.40 -12.69 9.68
N GLU A 298 -14.10 -12.25 10.89
CA GLU A 298 -12.77 -12.35 11.50
C GLU A 298 -12.37 -13.82 11.74
N GLU A 299 -13.30 -14.66 12.21
CA GLU A 299 -13.08 -16.11 12.38
C GLU A 299 -12.77 -16.81 11.05
N LEU A 300 -13.42 -16.40 9.96
CA LEU A 300 -13.12 -16.90 8.62
C LEU A 300 -11.74 -16.44 8.13
N GLY A 301 -11.14 -15.42 8.72
CA GLY A 301 -9.86 -14.84 8.32
C GLY A 301 -10.05 -13.73 7.27
N VAL A 302 -9.57 -12.54 7.63
CA VAL A 302 -9.76 -11.32 6.84
C VAL A 302 -9.05 -11.41 5.48
N ASP A 303 -9.84 -11.35 4.40
CA ASP A 303 -9.38 -11.18 3.00
C ASP A 303 -10.40 -10.29 2.27
N MET A 304 -10.29 -8.98 2.53
CA MET A 304 -11.18 -7.93 2.04
C MET A 304 -10.38 -6.93 1.21
N TRP A 305 -10.99 -6.45 0.14
CA TRP A 305 -10.38 -5.51 -0.81
C TRP A 305 -11.31 -4.33 -1.05
N ILE A 306 -10.74 -3.13 -1.16
CA ILE A 306 -11.47 -1.89 -1.40
C ILE A 306 -10.95 -1.24 -2.68
N SER A 307 -11.85 -0.98 -3.62
CA SER A 307 -11.58 -0.12 -4.78
C SER A 307 -11.74 1.35 -4.39
N ILE A 308 -10.72 2.18 -4.64
CA ILE A 308 -10.82 3.61 -4.39
C ILE A 308 -11.89 4.27 -5.27
N THR A 309 -12.05 3.80 -6.51
CA THR A 309 -13.09 4.31 -7.42
C THR A 309 -14.50 4.00 -6.93
N GLU A 310 -14.76 2.80 -6.42
CA GLU A 310 -16.07 2.47 -5.84
C GLU A 310 -16.31 3.22 -4.54
N LEU A 311 -15.29 3.34 -3.68
CA LEU A 311 -15.40 4.04 -2.41
C LEU A 311 -15.82 5.51 -2.60
N ARG A 312 -15.33 6.18 -3.66
CA ARG A 312 -15.75 7.55 -4.03
C ARG A 312 -17.23 7.67 -4.39
N ARG A 313 -17.85 6.58 -4.84
CA ARG A 313 -19.27 6.51 -5.17
C ARG A 313 -20.15 6.07 -3.99
N SER A 314 -19.53 5.71 -2.87
CA SER A 314 -20.23 5.29 -1.65
C SER A 314 -20.74 6.47 -0.82
N ASN A 315 -21.71 6.18 0.05
CA ASN A 315 -22.24 7.11 1.04
C ASN A 315 -21.32 7.31 2.28
N LEU A 316 -20.13 6.70 2.33
CA LEU A 316 -19.13 6.99 3.37
C LEU A 316 -18.75 8.50 3.39
N SER A 317 -18.96 9.20 2.27
CA SER A 317 -18.71 10.63 2.13
C SER A 317 -19.82 11.52 2.70
N ASN A 318 -20.99 10.94 3.08
CA ASN A 318 -22.16 11.68 3.57
C ASN A 318 -21.98 12.27 4.97
N GLY A 319 -20.89 11.92 5.67
CA GLY A 319 -20.56 12.48 6.97
C GLY A 319 -20.32 14.00 6.97
N PRO A 320 -20.12 14.60 8.15
CA PRO A 320 -19.88 16.03 8.25
C PRO A 320 -18.64 16.43 7.46
N LYS A 321 -18.78 17.49 6.66
CA LYS A 321 -17.70 18.06 5.85
C LYS A 321 -16.80 18.95 6.72
N SER A 322 -15.49 18.84 6.55
CA SER A 322 -14.55 19.73 7.27
C SER A 322 -14.73 21.17 6.82
N ARG A 323 -14.66 22.08 7.79
CA ARG A 323 -14.73 23.53 7.56
C ARG A 323 -13.37 24.11 7.21
N ILE A 324 -12.26 23.43 7.57
CA ILE A 324 -10.88 23.82 7.19
C ILE A 324 -10.56 23.35 5.78
N CYS A 325 -10.94 22.12 5.47
CA CYS A 325 -10.40 21.43 4.32
C CYS A 325 -11.46 21.33 3.21
N THR A 326 -11.42 22.24 2.23
CA THR A 326 -12.27 22.18 1.02
C THR A 326 -12.07 20.88 0.22
N THR A 327 -10.98 20.15 0.48
CA THR A 327 -10.71 18.85 -0.17
C THR A 327 -11.42 17.67 0.50
N ARG A 328 -12.11 17.88 1.63
CA ARG A 328 -12.91 16.83 2.30
C ARG A 328 -14.27 16.56 1.63
N ASP A 329 -14.55 17.12 0.46
CA ASP A 329 -15.76 16.77 -0.30
C ASP A 329 -15.69 15.38 -0.95
N TYR A 330 -14.49 14.79 -1.08
CA TYR A 330 -14.30 13.47 -1.66
C TYR A 330 -13.52 12.59 -0.69
N ILE A 331 -13.92 11.32 -0.55
CA ILE A 331 -13.06 10.33 0.08
C ILE A 331 -11.91 10.09 -0.89
N CYS A 332 -10.69 10.26 -0.42
CA CYS A 332 -9.45 10.17 -1.20
C CYS A 332 -9.17 11.38 -2.11
N ALA A 333 -7.92 11.84 -2.14
CA ALA A 333 -7.48 12.88 -3.07
C ALA A 333 -7.62 12.40 -4.53
N LYS A 334 -7.82 13.32 -5.48
CA LYS A 334 -7.78 12.99 -6.93
C LYS A 334 -6.46 12.31 -7.28
N GLY A 335 -6.48 11.37 -8.24
CA GLY A 335 -5.27 10.70 -8.75
C GLY A 335 -4.93 9.34 -8.12
N HIS A 336 -5.87 8.71 -7.42
CA HIS A 336 -5.75 7.37 -6.82
C HIS A 336 -6.79 6.37 -7.37
N ASP A 337 -7.44 6.67 -8.50
CA ASP A 337 -8.50 5.80 -9.06
C ASP A 337 -7.98 4.40 -9.44
N TYR A 338 -6.70 4.30 -9.77
CA TYR A 338 -6.05 3.04 -10.10
C TYR A 338 -5.63 2.21 -8.87
N GLU A 339 -5.87 2.71 -7.65
CA GLU A 339 -5.41 2.10 -6.40
C GLU A 339 -6.49 1.23 -5.75
N TRP A 340 -6.06 0.10 -5.22
CA TRP A 340 -6.86 -0.87 -4.47
C TRP A 340 -6.19 -1.14 -3.13
N LEU A 341 -6.99 -1.24 -2.06
CA LEU A 341 -6.50 -1.47 -0.72
C LEU A 341 -6.87 -2.88 -0.26
N SER A 342 -5.87 -3.71 0.05
CA SER A 342 -6.08 -4.94 0.80
C SER A 342 -6.21 -4.61 2.29
N CYS A 343 -7.30 -5.06 2.89
CA CYS A 343 -7.62 -5.02 4.31
C CYS A 343 -7.11 -6.30 4.95
N GLY A 344 -5.89 -6.29 5.50
CA GLY A 344 -5.23 -7.48 6.03
C GLY A 344 -4.07 -7.99 5.16
N PRO A 345 -3.45 -9.12 5.57
CA PRO A 345 -2.29 -9.67 4.90
C PRO A 345 -2.62 -10.31 3.54
N ILE A 346 -1.65 -10.33 2.64
CA ILE A 346 -1.76 -11.00 1.34
C ILE A 346 -0.96 -12.30 1.40
N ALA A 347 -1.63 -13.43 1.22
CA ALA A 347 -1.01 -14.75 1.29
C ALA A 347 -0.03 -15.02 0.12
N LYS A 348 1.00 -15.83 0.37
CA LYS A 348 1.96 -16.26 -0.66
C LYS A 348 1.33 -17.01 -1.82
N SER A 349 0.29 -17.79 -1.55
CA SER A 349 -0.47 -18.52 -2.57
C SER A 349 -1.14 -17.63 -3.61
N LEU A 350 -1.31 -16.34 -3.31
CA LEU A 350 -1.89 -15.37 -4.23
C LEU A 350 -0.84 -14.71 -5.13
N ILE A 351 0.45 -14.86 -4.84
CA ILE A 351 1.49 -14.22 -5.65
C ILE A 351 1.75 -15.05 -6.91
N MET A 352 1.41 -14.50 -8.06
CA MET A 352 1.58 -15.16 -9.36
C MET A 352 2.99 -14.95 -9.92
N ASP A 353 3.53 -13.75 -9.77
CA ASP A 353 4.86 -13.41 -10.28
C ASP A 353 5.49 -12.25 -9.50
N ILE A 354 6.81 -12.17 -9.56
CA ILE A 354 7.62 -11.11 -8.94
C ILE A 354 8.77 -10.78 -9.87
N VAL A 355 8.82 -9.52 -10.30
CA VAL A 355 9.77 -9.02 -11.29
C VAL A 355 10.56 -7.83 -10.75
N PRO A 356 11.89 -7.79 -10.91
CA PRO A 356 12.71 -6.70 -10.41
C PRO A 356 12.61 -5.46 -11.31
N PHE A 357 12.69 -4.29 -10.69
CA PHE A 357 12.92 -3.03 -11.36
C PHE A 357 14.32 -2.54 -10.99
N ASP A 358 15.20 -2.40 -11.98
CA ASP A 358 16.62 -2.07 -11.75
C ASP A 358 16.90 -0.56 -11.64
N GLY A 359 15.86 0.27 -11.73
CA GLY A 359 15.95 1.74 -11.83
C GLY A 359 15.60 2.29 -13.21
N LYS A 360 15.71 1.47 -14.26
CA LYS A 360 15.39 1.87 -15.65
C LYS A 360 14.40 0.93 -16.31
N VAL A 361 14.60 -0.36 -16.14
CA VAL A 361 13.88 -1.43 -16.83
C VAL A 361 13.22 -2.37 -15.81
N LEU A 362 11.97 -2.71 -16.09
CA LEU A 362 11.27 -3.79 -15.42
C LEU A 362 11.57 -5.11 -16.13
N HIS A 363 12.32 -6.00 -15.48
CA HIS A 363 12.74 -7.26 -16.09
C HIS A 363 11.65 -8.31 -15.96
N LYS A 364 10.77 -8.40 -16.95
CA LYS A 364 9.60 -9.30 -16.93
C LYS A 364 9.92 -10.80 -17.01
N ARG A 365 11.15 -11.16 -17.38
CA ARG A 365 11.56 -12.56 -17.59
C ARG A 365 12.97 -12.78 -17.10
N GLN A 366 13.26 -14.00 -16.68
CA GLN A 366 14.62 -14.41 -16.35
C GLN A 366 15.51 -14.30 -17.59
N THR A 367 16.67 -13.68 -17.40
CA THR A 367 17.69 -13.53 -18.44
C THR A 367 19.00 -14.15 -17.98
N THR A 368 19.94 -14.36 -18.90
CA THR A 368 21.30 -14.79 -18.59
C THR A 368 22.17 -13.68 -18.00
N LYS A 369 21.74 -12.42 -18.10
CA LYS A 369 22.46 -11.27 -17.57
C LYS A 369 22.12 -11.09 -16.09
N ILE A 370 23.15 -10.79 -15.29
CA ILE A 370 22.97 -10.40 -13.89
C ILE A 370 22.26 -9.05 -13.86
N ILE A 371 21.12 -8.99 -13.20
CA ILE A 371 20.36 -7.75 -12.99
C ILE A 371 20.86 -7.12 -11.69
N ARG A 372 21.33 -5.87 -11.77
CA ARG A 372 21.84 -5.09 -10.64
C ARG A 372 20.91 -3.93 -10.36
N SER A 373 20.76 -3.53 -9.10
CA SER A 373 20.15 -2.24 -8.76
C SER A 373 21.11 -1.13 -9.18
N LEU A 374 20.76 -0.32 -10.18
CA LEU A 374 21.73 0.56 -10.87
C LEU A 374 22.30 1.68 -10.01
N ASP A 375 21.50 2.23 -9.10
CA ASP A 375 21.83 3.39 -8.26
C ASP A 375 22.03 2.97 -6.80
N SER A 376 22.19 1.66 -6.57
CA SER A 376 22.57 1.14 -5.27
C SER A 376 24.06 1.33 -5.03
N THR A 377 24.41 1.81 -3.84
CA THR A 377 25.81 1.92 -3.40
C THR A 377 26.44 0.54 -3.19
N GLU A 378 25.63 -0.42 -2.76
CA GLU A 378 26.03 -1.82 -2.54
C GLU A 378 25.72 -2.67 -3.79
N PRO A 379 26.46 -3.76 -4.04
CA PRO A 379 26.30 -4.60 -5.21
C PRO A 379 25.12 -5.58 -5.08
N TRP A 380 23.90 -5.04 -5.02
CA TRP A 380 22.68 -5.84 -5.00
C TRP A 380 22.37 -6.42 -6.37
N ILE A 381 22.14 -7.73 -6.41
CA ILE A 381 21.73 -8.47 -7.59
C ILE A 381 20.35 -9.11 -7.36
N TRP A 382 19.58 -9.28 -8.42
CA TRP A 382 18.32 -10.01 -8.33
C TRP A 382 18.55 -11.52 -8.38
N SER A 383 18.10 -12.24 -7.35
CA SER A 383 18.05 -13.70 -7.36
C SER A 383 16.70 -14.17 -7.91
N TRP A 384 16.70 -14.76 -9.10
CA TRP A 384 15.48 -15.33 -9.70
C TRP A 384 14.94 -16.54 -8.92
N ASN A 385 15.82 -17.29 -8.25
CA ASN A 385 15.44 -18.43 -7.42
C ASN A 385 14.73 -17.97 -6.13
N GLU A 386 15.29 -16.96 -5.45
CA GLU A 386 14.72 -16.45 -4.20
C GLU A 386 13.66 -15.36 -4.42
N LYS A 387 13.51 -14.89 -5.68
CA LYS A 387 12.62 -13.78 -6.08
C LYS A 387 12.81 -12.55 -5.19
N ARG A 388 14.06 -12.19 -4.92
CA ARG A 388 14.42 -11.02 -4.11
C ARG A 388 15.79 -10.48 -4.49
N TRP A 389 16.04 -9.25 -4.09
CA TRP A 389 17.37 -8.64 -4.12
C TRP A 389 18.26 -9.28 -3.06
N VAL A 390 19.43 -9.77 -3.47
CA VAL A 390 20.46 -10.34 -2.61
C VAL A 390 21.77 -9.60 -2.80
N LEU A 391 22.55 -9.51 -1.73
CA LEU A 391 23.87 -8.90 -1.79
C LEU A 391 24.84 -9.93 -2.39
N ASP A 392 25.52 -9.56 -3.47
CA ASP A 392 26.51 -10.44 -4.10
C ASP A 392 27.79 -10.47 -3.25
N ALA A 393 28.02 -11.55 -2.51
CA ALA A 393 29.14 -11.66 -1.58
C ALA A 393 30.51 -11.45 -2.23
N ALA A 394 30.68 -11.89 -3.48
CA ALA A 394 31.94 -11.71 -4.20
C ALA A 394 32.15 -10.25 -4.58
N LEU A 395 31.10 -9.58 -5.08
CA LEU A 395 31.16 -8.16 -5.37
C LEU A 395 31.26 -7.30 -4.10
N THR A 396 30.66 -7.72 -3.00
CA THR A 396 30.76 -7.04 -1.70
C THR A 396 32.19 -7.09 -1.18
N ALA A 397 32.84 -8.25 -1.20
CA ALA A 397 34.23 -8.37 -0.80
C ALA A 397 35.14 -7.46 -1.64
N ILE A 398 34.86 -7.34 -2.95
CA ILE A 398 35.58 -6.40 -3.84
C ILE A 398 35.30 -4.94 -3.48
N ALA A 399 34.05 -4.59 -3.15
CA ALA A 399 33.67 -3.23 -2.76
C ALA A 399 34.31 -2.82 -1.43
N GLU A 400 34.24 -3.69 -0.41
CA GLU A 400 34.86 -3.47 0.91
C GLU A 400 36.38 -3.32 0.80
N PHE A 401 37.02 -4.13 -0.05
CA PHE A 401 38.45 -4.02 -0.32
C PHE A 401 38.80 -2.65 -0.93
N ARG A 402 38.03 -2.17 -1.92
CA ARG A 402 38.24 -0.85 -2.55
C ARG A 402 38.01 0.30 -1.58
N ASP A 403 37.00 0.21 -0.72
CA ASP A 403 36.73 1.23 0.30
C ASP A 403 37.85 1.28 1.35
N MET A 404 38.39 0.13 1.74
CA MET A 404 39.55 0.03 2.62
C MET A 404 40.80 0.65 1.96
N GLU A 405 41.07 0.37 0.69
CA GLU A 405 42.17 1.02 -0.06
C GLU A 405 41.98 2.54 -0.14
N ALA A 406 40.77 3.02 -0.43
CA ALA A 406 40.47 4.44 -0.49
C ALA A 406 40.61 5.12 0.89
N HIS A 407 40.20 4.45 1.97
CA HIS A 407 40.40 4.94 3.34
C HIS A 407 41.88 5.03 3.69
N GLN A 408 42.68 3.99 3.40
CA GLN A 408 44.12 4.01 3.63
C GLN A 408 44.81 5.13 2.84
N ALA A 409 44.42 5.35 1.59
CA ALA A 409 44.92 6.46 0.77
C ALA A 409 44.59 7.84 1.37
N ARG A 410 43.36 8.03 1.89
CA ARG A 410 42.95 9.27 2.57
C ARG A 410 43.74 9.53 3.86
N GLU A 411 43.92 8.49 4.68
CA GLU A 411 44.73 8.59 5.90
C GLU A 411 46.20 8.88 5.60
N ALA A 412 46.76 8.26 4.56
CA ALA A 412 48.13 8.54 4.11
C ALA A 412 48.29 10.00 3.63
N LEU A 413 47.32 10.52 2.87
CA LEU A 413 47.30 11.94 2.47
C LEU A 413 47.17 12.88 3.67
N LYS A 414 46.32 12.54 4.65
CA LYS A 414 46.14 13.32 5.87
C LYS A 414 47.43 13.37 6.70
N ARG A 415 48.12 12.24 6.89
CA ARG A 415 49.43 12.20 7.58
C ARG A 415 50.49 13.04 6.89
N LYS A 416 50.50 13.05 5.55
CA LYS A 416 51.39 13.93 4.77
C LYS A 416 51.05 15.41 4.95
N ALA A 417 49.77 15.76 5.04
CA ALA A 417 49.31 17.13 5.24
C ALA A 417 49.59 17.64 6.67
N ASP A 418 49.48 16.78 7.68
CA ASP A 418 49.69 17.12 9.09
C ASP A 418 51.18 17.29 9.46
N GLY A 419 52.11 17.17 8.50
CA GLY A 419 53.55 17.40 8.72
C GLY A 419 54.21 16.39 9.67
N LEU A 420 53.52 15.30 10.02
CA LEU A 420 54.05 14.18 10.80
C LEU A 420 54.87 13.25 9.89
N SER A 421 55.91 13.78 9.24
CA SER A 421 56.93 12.95 8.61
C SER A 421 57.82 12.38 9.70
N HIS A 422 57.45 11.23 10.24
CA HIS A 422 58.43 10.40 10.93
C HIS A 422 59.45 9.94 9.87
N GLU A 423 60.69 10.42 9.95
CA GLU A 423 61.84 9.97 9.15
C GLU A 423 62.28 8.53 9.52
N GLY A 424 61.32 7.61 9.65
CA GLY A 424 61.57 6.19 9.86
C GLY A 424 61.23 5.42 8.60
N GLU A 425 62.24 4.75 8.03
CA GLU A 425 62.21 3.88 6.85
C GLU A 425 60.83 3.32 6.50
N GLU A 426 60.26 3.78 5.37
CA GLU A 426 59.06 3.19 4.77
C GLU A 426 59.34 1.74 4.39
N GLN A 427 59.01 0.78 5.27
CA GLN A 427 58.89 -0.60 4.85
C GLN A 427 57.75 -0.69 3.83
N PRO A 428 58.00 -1.20 2.60
CA PRO A 428 56.98 -1.29 1.58
C PRO A 428 55.84 -2.16 2.09
N VAL A 429 54.65 -1.55 2.23
CA VAL A 429 53.42 -2.26 2.60
C VAL A 429 53.25 -3.41 1.62
N LYS A 430 53.42 -4.63 2.12
CA LYS A 430 53.35 -5.87 1.36
C LYS A 430 51.94 -5.97 0.79
N ARG A 431 51.74 -5.56 -0.48
CA ARG A 431 50.47 -5.70 -1.19
C ARG A 431 50.03 -7.16 -1.05
N MET A 432 48.95 -7.40 -0.31
CA MET A 432 48.32 -8.71 -0.32
C MET A 432 47.96 -9.00 -1.78
N LYS A 433 48.52 -10.08 -2.33
CA LYS A 433 48.13 -10.56 -3.65
C LYS A 433 46.63 -10.79 -3.59
N LEU A 434 45.88 -10.01 -4.36
CA LEU A 434 44.49 -10.29 -4.67
C LEU A 434 44.49 -11.74 -5.17
N ILE A 435 43.84 -12.64 -4.43
CA ILE A 435 43.50 -13.94 -4.99
C ILE A 435 42.64 -13.57 -6.19
N GLU A 436 43.18 -13.75 -7.39
CA GLU A 436 42.37 -13.74 -8.60
C GLU A 436 41.33 -14.84 -8.37
N LEU A 437 40.15 -14.44 -7.90
CA LEU A 437 38.95 -15.24 -8.03
C LEU A 437 38.70 -15.27 -9.53
N THR A 438 39.38 -16.21 -10.21
CA THR A 438 39.06 -16.60 -11.56
C THR A 438 37.58 -16.92 -11.49
N LEU A 439 36.78 -16.05 -12.08
CA LEU A 439 35.35 -16.24 -12.19
C LEU A 439 35.18 -17.51 -13.02
N VAL A 440 35.11 -18.67 -12.36
CA VAL A 440 34.85 -19.94 -13.01
C VAL A 440 33.42 -19.83 -13.51
N ARG A 441 33.29 -19.32 -14.75
CA ARG A 441 32.05 -19.43 -15.50
C ARG A 441 31.76 -20.93 -15.56
N PRO A 442 30.61 -21.41 -15.05
CA PRO A 442 30.20 -22.76 -15.37
C PRO A 442 29.98 -22.79 -16.88
N TYR A 443 30.96 -23.33 -17.61
CA TYR A 443 30.78 -23.75 -18.98
C TYR A 443 29.75 -24.88 -18.95
N MET A 444 28.50 -24.50 -19.18
CA MET A 444 27.48 -25.42 -19.70
C MET A 444 27.97 -25.87 -21.08
N ASN A 445 28.74 -26.95 -21.11
CA ASN A 445 29.02 -27.72 -22.32
C ASN A 445 27.72 -28.42 -22.74
N PHE A 446 26.93 -27.77 -23.60
CA PHE A 446 25.96 -28.46 -24.44
C PHE A 446 26.60 -28.75 -25.80
N SER A 447 27.36 -29.84 -25.84
CA SER A 447 27.74 -30.58 -27.05
C SER A 447 27.85 -32.04 -26.58
N THR A 448 27.31 -33.07 -27.20
CA THR A 448 26.67 -33.28 -28.51
C THR A 448 26.01 -34.66 -28.43
N ARG A 449 24.86 -34.89 -29.07
CA ARG A 449 24.66 -36.03 -30.00
C ARG A 449 23.24 -36.08 -30.54
N ARG A 450 23.13 -35.65 -31.81
CA ARG A 450 22.23 -36.30 -32.77
C ARG A 450 22.61 -37.78 -32.83
N GLN A 451 21.68 -38.67 -32.54
CA GLN A 451 21.63 -39.98 -33.17
C GLN A 451 20.36 -40.02 -34.01
N SER A 452 20.56 -39.85 -35.30
CA SER A 452 19.70 -40.38 -36.33
C SER A 452 19.70 -41.91 -36.22
N VAL A 453 18.56 -42.50 -35.88
CA VAL A 453 18.28 -43.90 -36.17
C VAL A 453 17.31 -43.90 -37.35
N ILE A 454 17.88 -44.21 -38.51
CA ILE A 454 17.17 -44.82 -39.63
C ILE A 454 16.96 -46.28 -39.21
N MET A 455 15.71 -46.75 -39.12
CA MET A 455 15.40 -48.13 -39.41
C MET A 455 14.13 -48.20 -40.24
N ALA A 456 14.31 -48.80 -41.41
CA ALA A 456 13.25 -49.29 -42.27
C ALA A 456 12.55 -50.49 -41.59
N HIS A 457 11.23 -50.46 -41.58
CA HIS A 457 10.37 -51.53 -42.11
C HIS A 457 8.94 -51.03 -42.22
#